data_AF-A0A836QSP3-F1
#
_entry.id   AF-A0A836QSP3-F1
#
_cell.length_a   1.000
_cell.length_b   1.000
_cell.length_c   1.000
_cell.angle_alpha   90.00
_cell.angle_beta   90.00
_cell.angle_gamma   90.00
#
_symmetry.space_group_name_H-M   'P 1'
#
loop_
_entity.id
_entity.type
_entity.pdbx_description
1 polymer ?
#
loop_
_entity_poly.entity_id
_entity_poly.type
_entity_poly.pdbx_seq_one_letter_code
_entity_poly.pdbx_strand_id
1 'polypeptide(L)'
;EALDKDFVKMERAVGLPERLVIGKYVLRTAFIATLTVISLEFGWLMAGAVLVETIFDWPGLGLYIVESSLRMDFQPIMGITILYGVVFSLVNIFTDLIYGVLDPRIRYQ
;
A
#
# COMPACT_ATOMS: atom_id res chain seq x y z
N GLU A 1 5.47 16.72 8.23
CA GLU A 1 6.27 15.71 8.98
C GLU A 1 7.63 15.39 8.36
N ALA A 2 7.74 14.84 7.15
CA ALA A 2 9.06 14.42 6.62
C ALA A 2 10.10 15.55 6.50
N LEU A 3 9.65 16.79 6.23
CA LEU A 3 10.48 18.00 6.17
C LEU A 3 10.90 18.56 7.54
N ASP A 4 10.22 18.16 8.62
CA ASP A 4 10.41 18.73 9.96
C ASP A 4 11.26 17.84 10.88
N LYS A 5 11.73 16.70 10.36
CA LYS A 5 12.61 15.78 11.10
C LYS A 5 13.97 16.44 11.36
N ASP A 6 14.54 16.17 12.53
CA ASP A 6 15.80 16.77 12.98
C ASP A 6 16.99 16.53 12.04
N PHE A 7 16.98 15.44 11.27
CA PHE A 7 18.00 15.18 10.25
C PHE A 7 17.98 16.23 9.13
N VAL A 8 16.82 16.76 8.75
CA VAL A 8 16.68 17.81 7.71
C VAL A 8 17.25 19.13 8.23
N LYS A 9 17.05 19.43 9.51
CA LYS A 9 17.62 20.61 10.18
C LYS A 9 19.15 20.50 10.29
N MET A 10 19.67 19.31 10.61
CA MET A 10 21.12 19.04 10.58
C MET A 10 21.71 19.19 9.18
N GLU A 11 21.10 18.59 8.15
CA GLU A 11 21.62 18.67 6.78
C GLU A 11 21.61 20.09 6.22
N ARG A 12 20.63 20.92 6.61
CA ARG A 12 20.63 22.36 6.33
C ARG A 12 21.75 23.09 7.07
N ALA A 13 22.02 22.76 8.34
CA ALA A 13 23.09 23.37 9.12
C ALA A 13 24.50 23.01 8.59
N VAL A 14 24.64 21.85 7.93
CA VAL A 14 25.88 21.41 7.26
C VAL A 14 26.11 22.11 5.91
N GLY A 15 25.13 22.86 5.39
CA GLY A 15 25.27 23.66 4.16
C GLY A 15 25.00 22.92 2.86
N LEU A 16 24.32 21.76 2.92
CA LEU A 16 23.91 21.02 1.72
C LEU A 16 22.85 21.83 0.94
N PRO A 17 22.91 21.84 -0.42
CA PRO A 17 21.93 22.55 -1.23
C PRO A 17 20.53 21.95 -1.00
N GLU A 18 19.56 22.81 -0.73
CA GLU A 18 18.21 22.42 -0.31
C GLU A 18 17.51 21.48 -1.31
N ARG A 19 17.78 21.66 -2.61
CA ARG A 19 17.28 20.77 -3.68
C ARG A 19 17.76 19.33 -3.52
N LEU A 20 18.98 19.12 -3.03
CA LEU A 20 19.56 17.80 -2.85
C LEU A 20 19.04 17.13 -1.57
N VAL A 21 18.86 17.91 -0.50
CA VAL A 21 18.20 17.47 0.75
C VAL A 21 16.76 17.02 0.48
N ILE A 22 15.98 17.87 -0.21
CA ILE A 22 14.58 17.57 -0.54
C ILE A 22 14.50 16.36 -1.48
N GLY A 23 15.22 16.37 -2.61
CA GLY A 23 15.10 15.33 -3.62
C GLY A 23 15.61 13.97 -3.18
N LYS A 24 16.79 13.91 -2.55
CA LYS A 24 17.45 12.62 -2.24
C LYS A 24 17.07 12.05 -0.88
N TYR A 25 16.85 12.89 0.13
CA TYR A 25 16.70 12.44 1.51
C TYR A 25 15.25 12.54 2.00
N VAL A 26 14.61 13.69 1.79
CA VAL A 26 13.21 13.88 2.21
C VAL A 26 12.25 13.10 1.33
N LEU A 27 12.39 13.18 -0.01
CA LEU A 27 11.48 12.51 -0.94
C LEU A 27 11.52 10.99 -0.77
N ARG A 28 12.72 10.43 -0.60
CA ARG A 28 12.95 9.00 -0.35
C ARG A 28 12.25 8.53 0.93
N THR A 29 12.42 9.28 2.02
CA THR A 29 11.80 8.97 3.32
C THR A 29 10.28 9.15 3.29
N ALA A 30 9.78 10.17 2.59
CA ALA A 30 8.34 10.39 2.42
C ALA A 30 7.70 9.30 1.57
N PHE A 31 8.36 8.89 0.48
CA PHE A 31 7.87 7.85 -0.42
C PHE A 31 7.74 6.50 0.29
N ILE A 32 8.66 6.20 1.21
CA ILE A 32 8.57 5.03 2.07
C ILE A 32 7.26 5.04 2.86
N ALA A 33 6.96 6.12 3.58
CA ALA A 33 5.71 6.21 4.34
C ALA A 33 4.47 6.16 3.45
N THR A 34 4.49 6.83 2.30
CA THR A 34 3.37 6.83 1.35
C THR A 34 3.09 5.43 0.79
N LEU A 35 4.12 4.65 0.50
CA LEU A 35 3.97 3.28 -0.02
C LEU A 35 3.24 2.36 0.99
N THR A 36 3.46 2.54 2.30
CA THR A 36 2.78 1.74 3.34
C THR A 36 1.29 2.06 3.33
N VAL A 37 0.98 3.35 3.27
CA VAL A 37 -0.40 3.85 3.27
C VAL A 37 -1.13 3.36 2.03
N ILE A 38 -0.52 3.44 0.84
CA ILE A 38 -1.11 2.92 -0.41
C ILE A 38 -1.44 1.43 -0.29
N SER A 39 -0.55 0.64 0.31
CA SER A 39 -0.75 -0.80 0.48
C SER A 39 -1.92 -1.12 1.42
N LEU A 40 -2.07 -0.33 2.48
CA LEU A 40 -3.19 -0.45 3.40
C LEU A 40 -4.51 -0.03 2.74
N GLU A 41 -4.51 1.11 2.04
CA GLU A 41 -5.67 1.62 1.29
C GLU A 41 -6.11 0.65 0.20
N PHE A 42 -5.17 -0.06 -0.44
CA PHE A 42 -5.51 -1.10 -1.41
C PHE A 42 -6.40 -2.19 -0.78
N GLY A 43 -6.13 -2.62 0.45
CA GLY A 43 -6.98 -3.56 1.18
C GLY A 43 -8.39 -3.01 1.43
N TRP A 44 -8.49 -1.72 1.80
CA TRP A 44 -9.77 -1.04 1.96
C TRP A 44 -10.55 -0.93 0.65
N LEU A 45 -9.87 -0.65 -0.46
CA LEU A 45 -10.48 -0.60 -1.78
C LEU A 45 -11.03 -1.96 -2.23
N MET A 46 -10.36 -3.07 -1.91
CA MET A 46 -10.90 -4.40 -2.21
C MET A 46 -12.21 -4.68 -1.46
N ALA A 47 -12.34 -4.21 -0.22
CA ALA A 47 -13.59 -4.31 0.55
C ALA A 47 -14.67 -3.34 0.03
N GLY A 48 -14.28 -2.11 -0.31
CA GLY A 48 -15.17 -1.06 -0.84
C GLY A 48 -15.62 -1.29 -2.29
N ALA A 49 -14.88 -2.10 -3.06
CA ALA A 49 -15.20 -2.43 -4.46
C ALA A 49 -16.59 -3.04 -4.60
N VAL A 50 -17.05 -3.80 -3.61
CA VAL A 50 -18.40 -4.38 -3.56
C VAL A 50 -19.49 -3.33 -3.78
N LEU A 51 -19.35 -2.15 -3.15
CA LEU A 51 -20.34 -1.08 -3.24
C LEU A 51 -20.38 -0.48 -4.65
N VAL A 52 -19.22 -0.27 -5.25
CA VAL A 52 -19.10 0.22 -6.63
C VAL A 52 -19.64 -0.81 -7.61
N GLU A 53 -19.30 -2.09 -7.44
CA GLU A 53 -19.79 -3.20 -8.27
C GLU A 53 -21.32 -3.30 -8.21
N THR A 54 -21.91 -3.09 -7.04
CA THR A 54 -23.38 -3.12 -6.85
C THR A 54 -24.07 -1.91 -7.48
N ILE A 55 -23.50 -0.71 -7.37
CA ILE A 55 -24.13 0.50 -7.92
C ILE A 55 -24.06 0.53 -9.45
N PHE A 56 -22.97 0.03 -10.02
CA PHE A 56 -22.71 0.07 -11.46
C PHE A 56 -23.08 -1.23 -12.19
N ASP A 57 -23.70 -2.22 -11.51
CA ASP A 57 -23.98 -3.56 -12.03
C ASP A 57 -22.76 -4.19 -12.73
N TRP A 58 -21.57 -3.92 -12.21
CA TRP A 58 -20.33 -4.46 -12.77
C TRP A 58 -20.11 -5.87 -12.23
N PRO A 59 -19.97 -6.91 -13.09
CA PRO A 59 -19.80 -8.28 -12.64
C PRO A 59 -18.39 -8.48 -12.06
N GLY A 60 -18.26 -8.22 -10.77
CA GLY A 60 -17.02 -8.34 -10.01
C GLY A 60 -17.06 -9.40 -8.91
N LEU A 61 -15.90 -9.61 -8.30
CA LEU A 61 -15.72 -10.63 -7.26
C LEU A 61 -16.38 -10.24 -5.94
N GLY A 62 -16.47 -8.94 -5.65
CA GLY A 62 -17.13 -8.43 -4.45
C GLY A 62 -18.64 -8.68 -4.48
N LEU A 63 -19.28 -8.35 -5.59
CA LEU A 63 -20.70 -8.62 -5.84
C LEU A 63 -20.99 -10.13 -5.80
N TYR A 64 -20.10 -10.95 -6.35
CA TYR A 64 -20.24 -12.40 -6.32
C TYR A 64 -20.16 -12.98 -4.90
N ILE A 65 -19.32 -12.43 -4.01
CA ILE A 65 -19.31 -12.80 -2.58
C ILE A 65 -20.66 -12.48 -1.92
N VAL A 66 -21.21 -11.28 -2.17
CA VAL A 66 -22.48 -10.85 -1.57
C VAL A 66 -23.61 -11.76 -2.04
N GLU A 67 -23.70 -12.03 -3.34
CA GLU A 67 -24.73 -12.91 -3.88
C GLU A 67 -24.62 -14.34 -3.32
N SER A 68 -23.39 -14.86 -3.19
CA SER A 68 -23.14 -16.18 -2.59
C SER A 68 -23.52 -16.22 -1.11
N SER A 69 -23.29 -15.12 -0.38
CA SER A 69 -23.70 -14.97 1.03
C SER A 69 -25.21 -15.00 1.18
N LEU A 70 -25.97 -14.36 0.28
CA LEU A 70 -27.43 -14.41 0.26
C LEU A 70 -27.96 -15.82 -0.03
N ARG A 71 -27.24 -16.59 -0.85
CA ARG A 71 -27.58 -17.99 -1.20
C ARG A 71 -27.08 -19.02 -0.17
N MET A 72 -26.42 -18.58 0.91
CA MET A 72 -25.75 -19.44 1.89
C MET A 72 -24.75 -20.41 1.26
N ASP A 73 -24.16 -20.04 0.13
CA ASP A 73 -23.13 -20.84 -0.53
C ASP A 73 -21.75 -20.41 -0.03
N PHE A 74 -21.16 -21.22 0.85
CA PHE A 74 -19.88 -20.93 1.48
C PHE A 74 -18.69 -21.22 0.56
N GLN A 75 -18.85 -22.03 -0.48
CA GLN A 75 -17.75 -22.48 -1.30
C GLN A 75 -17.14 -21.34 -2.15
N PRO A 76 -17.94 -20.49 -2.82
CA PRO A 76 -17.46 -19.27 -3.47
C PRO A 76 -16.81 -18.28 -2.49
N ILE A 77 -17.43 -18.09 -1.31
CA ILE A 77 -16.94 -17.14 -0.29
C ILE A 77 -15.52 -17.52 0.15
N MET A 78 -15.29 -18.80 0.46
CA MET A 78 -13.97 -19.29 0.82
C MET A 78 -12.97 -19.13 -0.33
N GLY A 79 -13.35 -19.47 -1.56
CA GLY A 79 -12.48 -19.35 -2.73
C GLY A 79 -12.00 -17.92 -2.96
N ILE A 80 -12.91 -16.95 -2.90
CA ILE A 80 -12.58 -15.53 -3.13
C ILE A 80 -11.80 -14.96 -1.95
N THR A 81 -12.10 -15.39 -0.72
CA THR A 81 -11.33 -14.99 0.48
C THR A 81 -9.85 -15.41 0.36
N ILE A 82 -9.60 -16.65 -0.09
CA ILE A 82 -8.24 -17.12 -0.34
C ILE A 82 -7.58 -16.32 -1.47
N LEU A 83 -8.30 -16.07 -2.57
CA LEU A 83 -7.81 -15.27 -3.68
C LEU A 83 -7.40 -13.85 -3.23
N TYR A 84 -8.26 -13.17 -2.47
CA TYR A 84 -8.00 -11.83 -1.93
C TYR A 84 -6.79 -11.86 -0.98
N GLY A 85 -6.69 -12.89 -0.13
CA GLY A 85 -5.53 -13.09 0.73
C GLY A 85 -4.23 -13.21 -0.08
N VAL A 86 -4.20 -14.03 -1.13
CA VAL A 86 -3.03 -14.19 -2.00
C VAL A 86 -2.66 -12.88 -2.69
N VAL A 87 -3.63 -12.18 -3.27
CA VAL A 87 -3.39 -10.90 -3.95
C VAL A 87 -2.87 -9.86 -2.96
N PHE A 88 -3.46 -9.76 -1.78
CA PHE A 88 -3.03 -8.83 -0.74
C PHE A 88 -1.62 -9.16 -0.22
N SER A 89 -1.30 -10.44 -0.03
CA SER A 89 0.05 -10.88 0.32
C SER A 89 1.07 -10.53 -0.77
N LEU A 90 0.72 -10.72 -2.05
CA LEU A 90 1.59 -10.33 -3.16
C LEU A 90 1.85 -8.83 -3.17
N VAL A 91 0.81 -8.00 -2.97
CA VAL A 91 0.97 -6.55 -2.87
C VAL A 91 1.90 -6.17 -1.72
N ASN A 92 1.76 -6.80 -0.54
CA ASN A 92 2.69 -6.55 0.58
C ASN A 92 4.13 -6.93 0.24
N ILE A 93 4.35 -8.08 -0.41
CA ILE A 93 5.69 -8.49 -0.85
C ILE A 93 6.27 -7.49 -1.87
N PHE A 94 5.45 -6.98 -2.80
CA PHE A 94 5.89 -5.92 -3.73
C PHE A 94 6.27 -4.65 -2.98
N THR A 95 5.47 -4.26 -2.00
CA THR A 95 5.74 -3.10 -1.14
C THR A 95 7.06 -3.28 -0.38
N ASP A 96 7.30 -4.45 0.22
CA ASP A 96 8.53 -4.80 0.91
C ASP A 96 9.75 -4.84 -0.03
N LEU A 97 9.58 -5.32 -1.25
CA LEU A 97 10.65 -5.30 -2.26
C LEU A 97 11.01 -3.86 -2.65
N ILE A 98 10.01 -3.00 -2.87
CA ILE A 98 10.21 -1.58 -3.16
C ILE A 98 10.90 -0.91 -1.97
N TYR A 99 10.54 -1.27 -0.73
CA TYR A 99 11.27 -0.83 0.46
C TYR A 99 12.74 -1.23 0.42
N GLY A 100 13.05 -2.50 0.13
CA GLY A 100 14.43 -2.98 0.07
C GLY A 100 15.27 -2.30 -1.01
N VAL A 101 14.66 -1.91 -2.14
CA VAL A 101 15.33 -1.13 -3.19
C VAL A 101 15.48 0.34 -2.79
N LEU A 102 14.45 0.91 -2.17
CA LEU A 102 14.47 2.28 -1.69
C LEU A 102 15.26 2.48 -0.41
N ASP A 103 15.66 1.48 0.36
CA ASP A 103 16.54 1.70 1.51
C ASP A 103 17.73 0.73 1.51
N PRO A 104 18.93 1.15 1.07
CA PRO A 104 20.12 0.30 1.04
C PRO A 104 20.73 0.15 2.45
N ARG A 105 20.23 0.87 3.48
CA ARG A 105 20.72 0.72 4.85
C ARG A 105 20.29 -0.59 5.49
N ILE A 106 19.21 -1.21 4.99
CA ILE A 106 18.72 -2.52 5.44
C ILE A 106 19.71 -3.64 5.03
N ARG A 107 20.64 -3.36 4.10
CA ARG A 107 21.58 -4.37 3.57
C ARG A 107 22.89 -4.50 4.37
N TYR A 108 23.07 -3.74 5.45
CA TYR A 108 24.29 -3.75 6.28
C TYR A 108 24.02 -3.92 7.78
N GLN A 109 23.10 -4.81 8.15
CA GLN A 109 23.10 -5.47 9.46
C GLN A 109 23.15 -6.98 9.27
#